data_AF-A0A1R1YY37-F1
#
_entry.id   AF-A0A1R1YY37-F1
#
_cell.length_a   1.000
_cell.length_b   1.000
_cell.length_c   1.000
_cell.angle_alpha   90.00
_cell.angle_beta   90.00
_cell.angle_gamma   90.00
#
_symmetry.space_group_name_H-M   'P 1'
#
loop_
_entity.id
_entity.type
_entity.pdbx_description
1 polymer ?
#
loop_
_entity_poly.entity_id
_entity_poly.type
_entity_poly.pdbx_seq_one_letter_code
_entity_poly.pdbx_strand_id
1 'polypeptide(L)' 'MALSKITSRVVDMARLHLRTGNPGAYARSLAGEHRATNARQQRAIEAVIAADACERLFTRHPSNGCLMAREG' A
#
# COMPACT_ATOMS: atom_id res chain seq x y z
N MET A 1 0.95 -12.61 -5.73
CA MET A 1 0.42 -13.34 -4.55
C MET A 1 -0.93 -12.74 -4.20
N ALA A 2 -1.97 -13.55 -3.97
CA ALA A 2 -3.31 -13.03 -3.69
C ALA A 2 -3.55 -12.85 -2.18
N LEU A 3 -4.14 -11.71 -1.82
CA LEU A 3 -4.62 -11.41 -0.47
C LEU A 3 -5.85 -12.28 -0.16
N SER A 4 -6.05 -12.59 1.13
CA SER A 4 -7.32 -13.14 1.59
C SER A 4 -8.44 -12.11 1.40
N LYS A 5 -9.71 -12.55 1.35
CA LYS A 5 -10.86 -11.64 1.21
C LYS A 5 -10.92 -10.60 2.33
N ILE A 6 -10.60 -11.00 3.56
CA ILE A 6 -10.59 -10.12 4.73
C ILE A 6 -9.45 -9.10 4.59
N THR A 7 -8.24 -9.59 4.31
CA THR A 7 -7.05 -8.75 4.15
C THR A 7 -7.20 -7.77 3.00
N SER A 8 -7.83 -8.17 1.89
CA SER A 8 -8.15 -7.26 0.77
C SER A 8 -9.04 -6.11 1.21
N ARG A 9 -10.10 -6.38 1.99
CA ARG A 9 -11.00 -5.34 2.50
C ARG A 9 -10.29 -4.37 3.43
N VAL A 10 -9.38 -4.88 4.28
CA VAL A 10 -8.57 -4.02 5.16
C VAL A 10 -7.63 -3.14 4.34
N VAL A 11 -6.99 -3.68 3.30
CA VAL A 11 -6.15 -2.91 2.36
C VAL A 11 -6.96 -1.82 1.66
N ASP A 12 -8.17 -2.12 1.19
CA ASP A 12 -9.04 -1.13 0.53
C ASP A 12 -9.40 0.03 1.46
N MET A 13 -9.73 -0.28 2.72
CA MET A 13 -9.99 0.73 3.75
C MET A 13 -8.75 1.53 4.11
N ALA A 14 -7.58 0.88 4.20
CA ALA A 14 -6.32 1.57 4.43
C ALA A 14 -6.03 2.58 3.30
N ARG A 15 -6.19 2.16 2.04
CA ARG A 15 -6.02 3.04 0.86
C ARG A 15 -7.03 4.17 0.83
N LEU A 16 -8.25 3.96 1.33
CA LEU A 16 -9.20 5.05 1.54
C LEU A 16 -8.66 6.09 2.53
N HIS A 17 -8.13 5.66 3.68
CA HIS A 17 -7.51 6.58 4.65
C HIS A 17 -6.36 7.39 4.04
N LEU A 18 -5.56 6.76 3.17
CA LEU A 18 -4.51 7.47 2.44
C LEU A 18 -5.07 8.58 1.53
N ARG A 19 -6.13 8.29 0.79
CA ARG A 19 -6.78 9.26 -0.12
C ARG A 19 -7.46 10.41 0.63
N THR A 20 -7.99 10.15 1.81
CA THR A 20 -8.63 11.17 2.65
C THR A 20 -7.65 11.92 3.57
N GLY A 21 -6.34 11.81 3.33
CA GLY A 21 -5.33 12.55 4.10
C GLY A 21 -5.10 12.06 5.54
N ASN A 22 -5.44 10.80 5.85
CA ASN A 22 -5.23 10.19 7.17
C ASN A 22 -4.19 9.05 7.14
N PRO A 23 -2.88 9.37 7.00
CA PRO A 23 -1.83 8.35 6.93
C PRO A 23 -1.68 7.54 8.22
N GLY A 24 -2.03 8.10 9.38
CA GLY A 24 -1.98 7.39 10.66
C GLY A 24 -3.00 6.26 10.77
N ALA A 25 -4.20 6.44 10.21
CA ALA A 25 -5.21 5.38 10.16
C ALA A 25 -4.84 4.27 9.15
N TYR A 26 -4.22 4.63 8.02
CA TYR A 26 -3.62 3.66 7.09
C TYR A 26 -2.59 2.77 7.78
N ALA A 27 -1.60 3.38 8.44
CA ALA A 27 -0.52 2.64 9.08
C ALA A 27 -1.03 1.70 10.18
N ARG A 28 -1.97 2.18 11.01
CA ARG A 28 -2.58 1.36 12.07
C ARG A 28 -3.38 0.19 11.51
N SER A 29 -4.14 0.40 10.43
CA SER A 29 -4.96 -0.66 9.81
C SER A 29 -4.09 -1.79 9.26
N LEU A 30 -3.06 -1.46 8.50
CA LEU A 30 -2.16 -2.47 7.92
C LEU A 30 -1.29 -3.15 8.98
N ALA A 31 -0.80 -2.41 9.99
CA ALA A 31 -0.02 -3.00 11.08
C ALA A 31 -0.84 -3.93 11.98
N GLY A 32 -2.14 -3.66 12.13
CA GLY A 32 -3.07 -4.57 12.81
C GLY A 32 -3.24 -5.87 12.04
N GLU A 33 -3.58 -5.77 10.76
CA GLU A 33 -3.81 -6.93 9.89
C GLU A 33 -2.53 -7.77 9.68
N HIS A 34 -1.37 -7.13 9.53
CA HIS A 34 -0.09 -7.82 9.39
C HIS A 34 0.25 -8.70 10.60
N ARG A 35 0.01 -8.19 11.82
CA ARG A 35 0.22 -8.98 13.06
C ARG A 35 -0.80 -10.09 13.25
N ALA A 36 -2.00 -9.95 12.70
CA ALA A 36 -3.10 -10.91 12.84
C ALA A 36 -3.09 -12.04 11.80
N THR A 37 -2.18 -12.00 10.83
CA THR A 37 -2.19 -12.92 9.69
C THR A 37 -0.92 -13.80 9.62
N ASN A 38 -0.89 -14.73 8.68
CA ASN A 38 0.25 -15.64 8.49
C ASN A 38 1.36 -15.03 7.62
N ALA A 39 2.55 -15.64 7.63
CA ALA A 39 3.72 -15.16 6.91
C ALA A 39 3.50 -14.90 5.41
N ARG A 40 2.63 -15.69 4.75
CA ARG A 40 2.30 -15.48 3.33
C ARG A 40 1.51 -14.20 3.13
N GLN A 41 0.53 -13.93 4.00
CA GLN A 41 -0.29 -12.73 3.95
C GLN A 41 0.49 -11.49 4.40
N GLN A 42 1.38 -11.62 5.39
CA GLN A 42 2.30 -10.56 5.81
C GLN A 42 3.13 -10.02 4.63
N ARG A 43 3.77 -10.91 3.87
CA ARG A 43 4.51 -10.52 2.65
C ARG A 43 3.63 -9.85 1.60
N ALA A 44 2.38 -10.28 1.47
CA ALA A 44 1.44 -9.66 0.55
C ALA A 44 1.06 -8.24 1.00
N ILE A 45 0.89 -8.01 2.30
CA ILE A 45 0.65 -6.68 2.88
C ILE A 45 1.89 -5.78 2.71
N GLU A 46 3.10 -6.30 2.95
CA GLU A 46 4.35 -5.57 2.71
C GLU A 46 4.50 -5.16 1.25
N ALA A 47 4.15 -6.04 0.31
CA ALA A 47 4.13 -5.71 -1.11
C ALA A 47 3.13 -4.59 -1.46
N VAL A 48 1.96 -4.57 -0.80
CA VAL A 48 1.00 -3.47 -0.92
C VAL A 48 1.61 -2.16 -0.42
N ILE A 49 2.24 -2.17 0.76
CA ILE A 49 2.88 -0.98 1.34
C ILE A 49 3.94 -0.44 0.39
N ALA A 50 4.77 -1.32 -0.18
CA ALA A 50 5.80 -0.93 -1.14
C ALA A 50 5.19 -0.34 -2.42
N ALA A 51 4.12 -0.94 -2.96
CA ALA A 51 3.43 -0.42 -4.14
C ALA A 51 2.81 0.96 -3.87
N ASP A 52 2.09 1.12 -2.76
CA ASP A 52 1.44 2.38 -2.38
C ASP A 52 2.48 3.50 -2.15
N ALA A 53 3.65 3.15 -1.58
CA ALA A 53 4.76 4.08 -1.43
C ALA A 53 5.37 4.48 -2.79
N CYS A 54 5.58 3.51 -3.68
CA CYS A 54 6.12 3.76 -5.02
C CYS A 54 5.21 4.68 -5.85
N GLU A 55 3.89 4.49 -5.82
CA GLU A 55 2.93 5.35 -6.53
C GLU A 55 2.92 6.81 -6.02
N ARG A 56 3.36 7.02 -4.78
CA ARG A 56 3.41 8.35 -4.15
C ARG A 56 4.75 9.03 -4.34
N LEU A 57 5.84 8.29 -4.21
CA LEU A 57 7.21 8.78 -4.29
C LEU A 57 7.68 8.92 -5.74
N PHE A 58 7.15 8.12 -6.65
CA PHE A 58 7.58 8.10 -8.05
C PHE A 58 6.45 8.46 -9.01
N THR A 59 6.86 9.05 -10.13
CA THR A 59 6.04 9.25 -11.32
C THR A 59 6.70 8.53 -12.50
N ARG A 60 5.98 8.35 -13.61
CA ARG A 60 6.56 7.79 -14.84
C ARG A 60 6.91 8.91 -15.80
N HIS A 61 8.11 8.85 -16.37
CA HIS A 61 8.53 9.79 -17.41
C HIS A 61 7.64 9.65 -18.66
N PRO A 62 7.14 10.75 -19.24
CA PRO A 62 6.12 10.70 -20.29
C PRO A 62 6.59 10.03 -21.59
N SER A 63 7.90 10.06 -21.92
CA SER A 63 8.39 9.53 -23.20
C SER A 63 8.86 8.07 -23.18
N ASN A 64 9.41 7.60 -22.07
CA ASN A 64 10.07 6.29 -21.98
C ASN A 64 9.57 5.43 -20.81
N GLY A 65 8.68 5.98 -19.96
CA GLY A 65 8.03 5.25 -18.88
C GLY A 65 8.93 4.85 -17.71
N CYS A 66 10.17 5.37 -17.63
CA CYS A 66 11.03 5.10 -16.48
C CYS A 66 10.48 5.74 -15.20
N LEU A 67 10.74 5.11 -14.06
CA LEU A 67 10.36 5.67 -12.76
C LEU A 67 11.30 6.82 -12.40
N MET A 68 10.71 7.97 -12.09
CA MET A 68 11.41 9.16 -11.63
C MET A 68 10.82 9.62 -10.30
N ALA A 69 11.62 10.26 -9.45
CA ALA A 69 11.10 10.88 -8.24
C ALA A 69 10.00 11.89 -8.61
N ARG A 70 8.87 11.85 -7.90
CA ARG A 70 7.82 12.86 -8.07
C ARG A 70 8.32 14.16 -7.48
N GLU A 71 8.40 15.20 -8.30
CA GLU A 71 8.63 16.58 -7.83
C GLU A 71 7.41 17.01 -7.01
N GLY A 72 7.66 17.51 -5.79
CA GLY A 72 6.65 17.81 -4.77
C GLY A 72 6.10 19.23 -4.86
#